data_AF-U4L0W2-F1
#
_entry.id   AF-U4L0W2-F1
#
_cell.length_a   1.000
_cell.length_b   1.000
_cell.length_c   1.000
_cell.angle_alpha   90.00
_cell.angle_beta   90.00
_cell.angle_gamma   90.00
#
_symmetry.space_group_name_H-M   'P 1'
#
loop_
_entity.id
_entity.type
_entity.pdbx_description
1 polymer ?
#
loop_
_entity_poly.entity_id
_entity_poly.type
_entity_poly.pdbx_seq_one_letter_code
_entity_poly.pdbx_strand_id
1 'polypeptide(L)'
;MHYSISSYVLALILLVVSHASAFPIYARDVTSARIIPLNTAGALGLLWGSIGLAVLTALIQGLVTTMASVAESSAMWTFRFRIARSEYIWWSFVSGLLGTSLVMITLSFLCGNQGEGLSVLVLCSATGVAIVRYMIPAWRSRHFIENRWLAWTGPSRTGVNIRYADVVGDEEQWLRLFKKLENERFLMFPSDEWGWSLPFNSPKGLYPDATEILHKTPQSDLGTLAAKDKIGQLGRGIYDDGLHDFKKPEGNISLLWGTNQGFRRRVSRAIGSMPLNLLMSQPVTVDNYVADGLCLAMGVLGRNKGLNPKSLVYGSEQREKKLGASEPPHKIKSKTISDALENTSTWKPRPAKVLRSYYLDTLKKQYGGISDAYVAASVELALILANASHHAIRTWFEKRMEQQDYELNREVQEYRQSLGDAGPTAEEFNAVYRASYVSMIISLNYIDYPLHGKAHSNEGLCRPDLTCMALLLMAEGAEKPKWWEKKWVKDRLHKESQGLSKDGSWMDPMAWLFGLEKWPDVGGWSV
;
A
#
# COMPACT_ATOMS: atom_id res chain seq x y z
N MET A 1 -19.18 4.94 4.47
CA MET A 1 -19.85 5.14 3.15
C MET A 1 -19.88 3.91 2.23
N HIS A 2 -19.54 2.68 2.69
CA HIS A 2 -19.46 1.51 1.78
C HIS A 2 -20.64 0.51 1.84
N TYR A 3 -21.54 0.62 2.83
CA TYR A 3 -22.74 -0.21 2.89
C TYR A 3 -23.81 0.20 1.86
N SER A 4 -23.74 1.42 1.34
CA SER A 4 -24.73 1.93 0.39
C SER A 4 -24.61 1.29 -1.00
N ILE A 5 -23.40 0.98 -1.46
CA ILE A 5 -23.16 0.52 -2.85
C ILE A 5 -23.68 -0.91 -3.06
N SER A 6 -23.57 -1.80 -2.06
CA SER A 6 -24.17 -3.13 -2.12
C SER A 6 -25.70 -3.06 -2.20
N SER A 7 -26.31 -2.15 -1.43
CA SER A 7 -27.74 -1.88 -1.47
C SER A 7 -28.16 -1.26 -2.81
N TYR A 8 -27.33 -0.40 -3.41
CA TYR A 8 -27.60 0.19 -4.73
C TYR A 8 -27.43 -0.80 -5.87
N VAL A 9 -26.48 -1.74 -5.80
CA VAL A 9 -26.35 -2.80 -6.82
C VAL A 9 -27.49 -3.79 -6.69
N LEU A 10 -27.87 -4.20 -5.47
CA LEU A 10 -29.05 -5.03 -5.24
C LEU A 10 -30.32 -4.28 -5.64
N ALA A 11 -30.44 -2.99 -5.33
CA ALA A 11 -31.56 -2.15 -5.75
C ALA A 11 -31.57 -1.93 -7.27
N LEU A 12 -30.42 -1.79 -7.93
CA LEU A 12 -30.32 -1.68 -9.38
C LEU A 12 -30.71 -3.01 -10.05
N ILE A 13 -30.26 -4.14 -9.51
CA ILE A 13 -30.69 -5.47 -9.96
C ILE A 13 -32.20 -5.63 -9.73
N LEU A 14 -32.72 -5.27 -8.55
CA LEU A 14 -34.16 -5.32 -8.26
C LEU A 14 -34.98 -4.32 -9.06
N LEU A 15 -34.42 -3.17 -9.45
CA LEU A 15 -35.09 -2.12 -10.22
C LEU A 15 -35.04 -2.43 -11.73
N VAL A 16 -33.97 -3.06 -12.20
CA VAL A 16 -33.88 -3.63 -13.56
C VAL A 16 -34.78 -4.87 -13.67
N VAL A 17 -34.79 -5.74 -12.66
CA VAL A 17 -35.75 -6.85 -12.57
C VAL A 17 -37.18 -6.32 -12.46
N SER A 18 -37.43 -5.26 -11.66
CA SER A 18 -38.76 -4.66 -11.56
C SER A 18 -39.19 -4.00 -12.86
N HIS A 19 -38.29 -3.33 -13.59
CA HIS A 19 -38.56 -2.72 -14.89
C HIS A 19 -38.72 -3.77 -16.00
N ALA A 20 -37.92 -4.83 -15.99
CA ALA A 20 -38.10 -5.98 -16.88
C ALA A 20 -39.43 -6.71 -16.61
N SER A 21 -39.88 -6.74 -15.34
CA SER A 21 -41.21 -7.20 -14.96
C SER A 21 -42.32 -6.15 -15.12
N ALA A 22 -41.98 -4.89 -15.40
CA ALA A 22 -42.91 -3.78 -15.61
C ALA A 22 -43.08 -3.42 -17.10
N PHE A 23 -42.36 -4.08 -18.02
CA PHE A 23 -42.92 -4.32 -19.36
C PHE A 23 -44.32 -4.92 -19.18
N PRO A 24 -45.33 -4.50 -19.95
CA PRO A 24 -46.73 -4.76 -19.62
C PRO A 24 -47.02 -6.27 -19.67
N ILE A 25 -46.82 -6.95 -18.54
CA ILE A 25 -47.17 -8.36 -18.31
C ILE A 25 -48.68 -8.48 -18.00
N TYR A 26 -49.40 -7.37 -17.84
CA TYR A 26 -50.82 -7.38 -17.52
C TYR A 26 -51.68 -6.75 -18.62
N ALA A 27 -52.22 -7.60 -19.50
CA ALA A 27 -53.59 -7.42 -19.94
C ALA A 27 -54.48 -7.98 -18.81
N ARG A 28 -55.07 -7.09 -18.01
CA ARG A 28 -55.91 -7.48 -16.88
C ARG A 28 -57.31 -7.79 -17.43
N ASP A 29 -57.61 -9.06 -17.68
CA ASP A 29 -58.99 -9.51 -17.83
C ASP A 29 -59.49 -10.03 -16.47
N VAL A 30 -60.49 -9.37 -15.90
CA VAL A 30 -60.86 -9.43 -14.47
C VAL A 30 -61.64 -10.69 -14.11
N THR A 31 -61.74 -11.68 -15.00
CA THR A 31 -62.69 -12.80 -14.82
C THR A 31 -62.09 -14.20 -14.77
N SER A 32 -60.77 -14.39 -14.93
CA SER A 32 -60.19 -15.73 -14.76
C SER A 32 -58.76 -15.71 -14.23
N ALA A 33 -58.50 -16.54 -13.21
CA ALA A 33 -57.17 -16.82 -12.66
C ALA A 33 -56.34 -17.70 -13.62
N ARG A 34 -56.27 -17.33 -14.91
CA ARG A 34 -55.31 -17.87 -15.88
C ARG A 34 -54.26 -16.81 -16.12
N ILE A 35 -52.99 -17.16 -15.93
CA ILE A 35 -51.86 -16.38 -16.45
C ILE A 35 -52.07 -16.37 -17.97
N ILE A 36 -52.50 -15.24 -18.53
CA ILE A 36 -52.67 -15.09 -19.98
C ILE A 36 -51.28 -15.26 -20.58
N PRO A 37 -51.07 -16.20 -21.53
CA PRO A 37 -49.80 -16.30 -22.23
C PRO A 37 -49.48 -14.94 -22.85
N LEU A 38 -48.24 -14.43 -22.70
CA LEU A 38 -47.83 -13.25 -23.43
C LEU A 38 -48.21 -13.45 -24.90
N ASN A 39 -48.84 -12.43 -25.52
CA ASN A 39 -49.05 -12.45 -26.97
C ASN A 39 -47.70 -12.73 -27.66
N THR A 40 -47.69 -13.39 -28.81
CA THR A 40 -46.48 -13.76 -29.56
C THR A 40 -45.52 -12.59 -29.73
N ALA A 41 -46.03 -11.36 -29.91
CA ALA A 41 -45.23 -10.13 -29.96
C ALA A 41 -44.45 -9.85 -28.65
N GLY A 42 -45.05 -10.10 -27.49
CA GLY A 42 -44.39 -9.94 -26.18
C GLY A 42 -43.36 -11.02 -25.90
N ALA A 43 -43.64 -12.28 -26.26
CA ALA A 43 -42.66 -13.37 -26.18
C ALA A 43 -41.45 -13.13 -27.09
N LEU A 44 -41.67 -12.57 -28.29
CA LEU A 44 -40.64 -12.17 -29.24
C LEU A 44 -39.83 -10.96 -28.71
N GLY A 45 -40.49 -9.99 -28.08
CA GLY A 45 -39.84 -8.85 -27.45
C GLY A 45 -38.90 -9.26 -26.30
N LEU A 46 -39.31 -10.24 -25.47
CA LEU A 46 -38.47 -10.81 -24.43
C LEU A 46 -37.24 -11.53 -25.01
N LEU A 47 -37.41 -12.26 -26.11
CA LEU A 47 -36.31 -12.94 -26.80
C LEU A 47 -35.27 -11.96 -27.32
N TRP A 48 -35.69 -10.98 -28.13
CA TRP A 48 -34.78 -9.99 -28.70
C TRP A 48 -34.17 -9.08 -27.63
N GLY A 49 -34.90 -8.79 -26.55
CA GLY A 49 -34.37 -8.11 -25.38
C GLY A 49 -33.25 -8.91 -24.69
N SER A 50 -33.46 -10.22 -24.49
CA SER A 50 -32.43 -11.12 -23.95
C SER A 50 -31.17 -11.14 -24.83
N ILE A 51 -31.33 -11.33 -26.15
CA ILE A 51 -30.22 -11.32 -27.12
C ILE A 51 -29.49 -9.98 -27.09
N GLY A 52 -30.23 -8.87 -27.13
CA GLY A 52 -29.65 -7.52 -27.07
C GLY A 52 -28.82 -7.29 -25.81
N LEU A 53 -29.32 -7.71 -24.64
CA LEU A 53 -28.58 -7.64 -23.38
C LEU A 53 -27.33 -8.53 -23.38
N ALA A 54 -27.41 -9.73 -23.94
CA ALA A 54 -26.27 -10.64 -24.03
C ALA A 54 -25.16 -10.08 -24.94
N VAL A 55 -25.52 -9.52 -26.11
CA VAL A 55 -24.59 -8.86 -27.04
C VAL A 55 -23.95 -7.64 -26.39
N LEU A 56 -24.75 -6.78 -25.74
CA LEU A 56 -24.23 -5.63 -25.00
C LEU A 56 -23.23 -6.06 -23.92
N THR A 57 -23.54 -7.13 -23.20
CA THR A 57 -22.66 -7.66 -22.16
C THR A 57 -21.34 -8.16 -22.74
N ALA A 58 -21.38 -8.90 -23.85
CA ALA A 58 -20.18 -9.38 -24.52
C ALA A 58 -19.29 -8.22 -25.02
N LEU A 59 -19.89 -7.15 -25.57
CA LEU A 59 -19.17 -5.95 -25.99
C LEU A 59 -18.49 -5.24 -24.81
N ILE A 60 -19.21 -5.04 -23.70
CA ILE A 60 -18.67 -4.40 -22.50
C ILE A 60 -17.53 -5.25 -21.90
N GLN A 61 -17.73 -6.56 -21.79
CA GLN A 61 -16.70 -7.48 -21.29
C GLN A 61 -15.46 -7.44 -22.20
N GLY A 62 -15.63 -7.51 -23.52
CA GLY A 62 -14.55 -7.43 -24.49
C GLY A 62 -13.78 -6.12 -24.41
N LEU A 63 -14.48 -4.99 -24.27
CA LEU A 63 -13.86 -3.67 -24.13
C LEU A 63 -12.98 -3.60 -22.88
N VAL A 64 -13.50 -4.03 -21.72
CA VAL A 64 -12.81 -3.90 -20.43
C VAL A 64 -11.60 -4.82 -20.35
N THR A 65 -11.75 -6.06 -20.81
CA THR A 65 -10.63 -7.02 -20.87
C THR A 65 -9.55 -6.55 -21.83
N THR A 66 -9.92 -5.99 -22.98
CA THR A 66 -8.98 -5.37 -23.93
C THR A 66 -8.28 -4.16 -23.31
N MET A 67 -9.02 -3.28 -22.62
CA MET A 67 -8.43 -2.12 -21.94
C MET A 67 -7.44 -2.54 -20.85
N ALA A 68 -7.75 -3.55 -20.05
CA ALA A 68 -6.84 -4.09 -19.04
C ALA A 68 -5.58 -4.69 -19.68
N SER A 69 -5.74 -5.48 -20.76
CA SER A 69 -4.64 -6.08 -21.52
C SER A 69 -3.72 -5.01 -22.13
N VAL A 70 -4.28 -4.01 -22.81
CA VAL A 70 -3.53 -2.88 -23.38
C VAL A 70 -2.79 -2.09 -22.29
N ALA A 71 -3.44 -1.86 -21.14
CA ALA A 71 -2.81 -1.17 -20.03
C ALA A 71 -1.61 -1.94 -19.47
N GLU A 72 -1.70 -3.27 -19.37
CA GLU A 72 -0.58 -4.12 -18.96
C GLU A 72 0.52 -4.18 -20.02
N SER A 73 0.18 -4.39 -21.29
CA SER A 73 1.16 -4.48 -22.39
C SER A 73 1.93 -3.18 -22.62
N SER A 74 1.29 -2.04 -22.39
CA SER A 74 1.89 -0.71 -22.52
C SER A 74 2.50 -0.22 -21.20
N ALA A 75 2.60 -1.06 -20.17
CA ALA A 75 3.12 -0.72 -18.84
C ALA A 75 2.41 0.48 -18.16
N MET A 76 1.14 0.74 -18.49
CA MET A 76 0.28 1.79 -17.91
C MET A 76 -0.29 1.37 -16.55
N TRP A 77 0.61 1.06 -15.60
CA TRP A 77 0.25 0.43 -14.33
C TRP A 77 -0.65 1.29 -13.43
N THR A 78 -0.50 2.62 -13.43
CA THR A 78 -1.41 3.50 -12.69
C THR A 78 -2.84 3.35 -13.20
N PHE A 79 -3.04 3.34 -14.52
CA PHE A 79 -4.35 3.11 -15.12
C PHE A 79 -4.89 1.70 -14.84
N ARG A 80 -4.05 0.67 -15.00
CA ARG A 80 -4.43 -0.72 -14.73
C ARG A 80 -4.91 -0.94 -13.29
N PHE A 81 -4.20 -0.40 -12.30
CA PHE A 81 -4.60 -0.56 -10.90
C PHE A 81 -5.89 0.21 -10.60
N ARG A 82 -6.14 1.35 -11.26
CA ARG A 82 -7.42 2.05 -11.14
C ARG A 82 -8.58 1.22 -11.68
N ILE A 83 -8.40 0.57 -12.84
CA ILE A 83 -9.41 -0.37 -13.38
C ILE A 83 -9.65 -1.51 -12.37
N ALA A 84 -8.58 -2.09 -11.81
CA ALA A 84 -8.68 -3.18 -10.84
C ALA A 84 -9.59 -2.82 -9.65
N ARG A 85 -9.50 -1.58 -9.14
CA ARG A 85 -10.31 -1.11 -8.00
C ARG A 85 -11.81 -1.12 -8.28
N SER A 86 -12.23 -1.06 -9.54
CA SER A 86 -13.65 -1.09 -9.94
C SER A 86 -14.08 -2.43 -10.53
N GLU A 87 -13.16 -3.41 -10.62
CA GLU A 87 -13.38 -4.68 -11.30
C GLU A 87 -14.55 -5.48 -10.67
N TYR A 88 -14.68 -5.47 -9.35
CA TYR A 88 -15.79 -6.14 -8.66
C TYR A 88 -17.16 -5.53 -9.01
N ILE A 89 -17.23 -4.20 -9.19
CA ILE A 89 -18.47 -3.50 -9.61
C ILE A 89 -18.80 -3.93 -11.04
N TRP A 90 -17.79 -3.96 -11.90
CA TRP A 90 -17.94 -4.33 -13.30
C TRP A 90 -18.44 -5.76 -13.49
N TRP A 91 -17.82 -6.73 -12.79
CA TRP A 91 -18.27 -8.11 -12.85
C TRP A 91 -19.66 -8.32 -12.23
N SER A 92 -20.04 -7.50 -11.25
CA SER A 92 -21.42 -7.49 -10.73
C SER A 92 -22.41 -6.99 -11.78
N PHE A 93 -22.06 -5.93 -12.51
CA PHE A 93 -22.89 -5.38 -13.57
C PHE A 93 -23.05 -6.38 -14.72
N VAL A 94 -21.95 -6.97 -15.21
CA VAL A 94 -21.95 -8.04 -16.22
C VAL A 94 -22.81 -9.22 -15.79
N SER A 95 -22.63 -9.71 -14.56
CA SER A 95 -23.41 -10.84 -14.04
C SER A 95 -24.90 -10.49 -13.89
N GLY A 96 -25.22 -9.26 -13.50
CA GLY A 96 -26.60 -8.76 -13.41
C GLY A 96 -27.29 -8.67 -14.77
N LEU A 97 -26.59 -8.20 -15.82
CA LEU A 97 -27.11 -8.16 -17.18
C LEU A 97 -27.34 -9.56 -17.74
N LEU A 98 -26.41 -10.49 -17.55
CA LEU A 98 -26.58 -11.89 -17.94
C LEU A 98 -27.72 -12.57 -17.18
N GLY A 99 -27.84 -12.33 -15.88
CA GLY A 99 -28.95 -12.83 -15.07
C GLY A 99 -30.30 -12.29 -15.55
N THR A 100 -30.38 -11.01 -15.88
CA THR A 100 -31.60 -10.40 -16.45
C THR A 100 -31.93 -11.02 -17.80
N SER A 101 -30.92 -11.18 -18.67
CA SER A 101 -31.06 -11.84 -19.97
C SER A 101 -31.55 -13.29 -19.81
N LEU A 102 -31.07 -14.03 -18.79
CA LEU A 102 -31.48 -15.40 -18.48
C LEU A 102 -32.94 -15.48 -18.05
N VAL A 103 -33.40 -14.54 -17.22
CA VAL A 103 -34.81 -14.44 -16.83
C VAL A 103 -35.68 -14.17 -18.05
N MET A 104 -35.29 -13.22 -18.91
CA MET A 104 -36.05 -12.87 -20.11
C MET A 104 -36.20 -14.05 -21.09
N ILE A 105 -35.11 -14.78 -21.36
CA ILE A 105 -35.18 -15.94 -22.27
C ILE A 105 -35.95 -17.12 -21.66
N THR A 106 -35.85 -17.31 -20.34
CA THR A 106 -36.63 -18.34 -19.65
C THR A 106 -38.13 -18.02 -19.72
N LEU A 107 -38.51 -16.75 -19.52
CA LEU A 107 -39.90 -16.30 -19.67
C LEU A 107 -40.39 -16.43 -21.12
N SER A 108 -39.56 -16.11 -22.11
CA SER A 108 -39.89 -16.32 -23.53
C SER A 108 -40.12 -17.81 -23.85
N PHE A 109 -39.24 -18.69 -23.36
CA PHE A 109 -39.38 -20.13 -23.50
C PHE A 109 -40.68 -20.65 -22.86
N LEU A 110 -40.99 -20.21 -21.63
CA LEU A 110 -42.22 -20.58 -20.91
C LEU A 110 -43.48 -20.06 -21.60
N CYS A 111 -43.41 -18.95 -22.35
CA CYS A 111 -44.51 -18.41 -23.14
C CYS A 111 -44.72 -19.13 -24.49
N GLY A 112 -44.03 -20.24 -24.74
CA GLY A 112 -44.27 -21.10 -25.90
C GLY A 112 -43.22 -21.01 -27.00
N ASN A 113 -42.12 -20.27 -26.80
CA ASN A 113 -41.00 -20.25 -27.74
C ASN A 113 -40.07 -21.46 -27.52
N GLN A 114 -40.57 -22.67 -27.81
CA GLN A 114 -39.92 -23.93 -27.43
C GLN A 114 -38.60 -24.24 -28.16
N GLY A 115 -38.25 -23.50 -29.21
CA GLY A 115 -36.97 -23.62 -29.92
C GLY A 115 -35.75 -23.13 -29.13
N GLU A 116 -35.96 -22.46 -28.00
CA GLU A 116 -34.91 -21.72 -27.28
C GLU A 116 -34.24 -22.50 -26.13
N GLY A 117 -34.55 -23.79 -25.96
CA GLY A 117 -33.99 -24.60 -24.85
C GLY A 117 -32.46 -24.62 -24.81
N LEU A 118 -31.81 -24.63 -25.97
CA LEU A 118 -30.35 -24.53 -26.08
C LEU A 118 -29.83 -23.16 -25.64
N SER A 119 -30.50 -22.08 -26.07
CA SER A 119 -30.15 -20.69 -25.71
C SER A 119 -30.24 -20.46 -24.20
N VAL A 120 -31.28 -20.99 -23.55
CA VAL A 120 -31.44 -20.96 -22.08
C VAL A 120 -30.27 -21.66 -21.40
N LEU A 121 -29.88 -22.85 -21.87
CA LEU A 121 -28.78 -23.63 -21.29
C LEU A 121 -27.42 -22.95 -21.47
N VAL A 122 -27.15 -22.39 -22.65
CA VAL A 122 -25.93 -21.63 -22.93
C VAL A 122 -25.84 -20.40 -22.02
N LEU A 123 -26.93 -19.64 -21.91
CA LEU A 123 -26.95 -18.43 -21.09
C LEU A 123 -26.88 -18.73 -19.59
N CYS A 124 -27.51 -19.83 -19.14
CA CYS A 124 -27.37 -20.33 -17.78
C CYS A 124 -25.90 -20.67 -17.48
N SER A 125 -25.24 -21.41 -18.37
CA SER A 125 -23.82 -21.77 -18.25
C SER A 125 -22.92 -20.53 -18.22
N ALA A 126 -23.13 -19.57 -19.14
CA ALA A 126 -22.38 -18.33 -19.21
C ALA A 126 -22.57 -17.47 -17.95
N THR A 127 -23.80 -17.36 -17.44
CA THR A 127 -24.11 -16.64 -16.19
C THR A 127 -23.43 -17.31 -15.00
N GLY A 128 -23.47 -18.65 -14.91
CA GLY A 128 -22.80 -19.41 -13.87
C GLY A 128 -21.28 -19.19 -13.88
N VAL A 129 -20.66 -19.24 -15.06
CA VAL A 129 -19.23 -18.94 -15.23
C VAL A 129 -18.94 -17.48 -14.84
N ALA A 130 -19.74 -16.51 -15.28
CA ALA A 130 -19.59 -15.10 -14.93
C ALA A 130 -19.55 -14.88 -13.42
N ILE A 131 -20.49 -15.49 -12.70
CA ILE A 131 -20.62 -15.39 -11.25
C ILE A 131 -19.47 -16.09 -10.54
N VAL A 132 -19.22 -17.36 -10.85
CA VAL A 132 -18.30 -18.22 -10.08
C VAL A 132 -16.84 -17.94 -10.39
N ARG A 133 -16.49 -17.71 -11.67
CA ARG A 133 -15.10 -17.51 -12.10
C ARG A 133 -14.64 -16.06 -12.02
N TYR A 134 -15.55 -15.08 -12.11
CA TYR A 134 -15.15 -13.67 -12.17
C TYR A 134 -15.73 -12.83 -11.03
N MET A 135 -17.05 -12.78 -10.87
CA MET A 135 -17.69 -11.92 -9.87
C MET A 135 -17.28 -12.27 -8.44
N ILE A 136 -17.42 -13.53 -8.03
CA ILE A 136 -17.09 -13.96 -6.66
C ILE A 136 -15.60 -13.73 -6.34
N PRO A 137 -14.64 -14.16 -7.19
CA PRO A 137 -13.22 -13.85 -6.97
C PRO A 137 -12.90 -12.35 -6.91
N ALA A 138 -13.52 -11.53 -7.75
CA ALA A 138 -13.32 -10.08 -7.73
C ALA A 138 -13.82 -9.45 -6.42
N TRP A 139 -14.98 -9.88 -5.91
CA TRP A 139 -15.48 -9.44 -4.61
C TRP A 139 -14.60 -9.90 -3.45
N ARG A 140 -14.12 -11.14 -3.47
CA ARG A 140 -13.19 -11.66 -2.44
C ARG A 140 -11.89 -10.87 -2.40
N SER A 141 -11.38 -10.49 -3.57
CA SER A 141 -10.08 -9.81 -3.69
C SER A 141 -10.17 -8.28 -3.53
N ARG A 142 -11.37 -7.70 -3.39
CA ARG A 142 -11.58 -6.23 -3.39
C ARG A 142 -10.72 -5.48 -2.37
N HIS A 143 -10.55 -6.06 -1.18
CA HIS A 143 -9.80 -5.44 -0.09
C HIS A 143 -8.30 -5.54 -0.32
N PHE A 144 -7.84 -6.67 -0.83
CA PHE A 144 -6.46 -6.84 -1.30
C PHE A 144 -6.14 -5.84 -2.41
N ILE A 145 -6.99 -5.69 -3.42
CA ILE A 145 -6.77 -4.75 -4.54
C ILE A 145 -6.65 -3.31 -4.04
N GLU A 146 -7.44 -2.91 -3.04
CA GLU A 146 -7.26 -1.59 -2.43
C GLU A 146 -5.94 -1.46 -1.67
N ASN A 147 -5.57 -2.46 -0.88
CA ASN A 147 -4.29 -2.44 -0.17
C ASN A 147 -3.12 -2.45 -1.15
N ARG A 148 -3.25 -3.15 -2.29
CA ARG A 148 -2.28 -3.15 -3.39
C ARG A 148 -2.18 -1.77 -4.04
N TRP A 149 -3.30 -1.10 -4.28
CA TRP A 149 -3.29 0.30 -4.72
C TRP A 149 -2.53 1.19 -3.74
N LEU A 150 -2.81 1.11 -2.44
CA LEU A 150 -2.12 1.91 -1.42
C LEU A 150 -0.62 1.57 -1.35
N ALA A 151 -0.29 0.28 -1.35
CA ALA A 151 1.08 -0.23 -1.27
C ALA A 151 1.94 0.24 -2.44
N TRP A 152 1.38 0.42 -3.64
CA TRP A 152 2.13 0.80 -4.83
C TRP A 152 2.04 2.28 -5.18
N THR A 153 1.03 3.00 -4.68
CA THR A 153 0.77 4.41 -5.04
C THR A 153 0.87 5.41 -3.91
N GLY A 154 1.15 4.95 -2.68
CA GLY A 154 1.40 5.88 -1.58
C GLY A 154 2.63 6.77 -1.82
N PRO A 155 2.99 7.61 -0.84
CA PRO A 155 4.16 8.47 -0.93
C PRO A 155 5.43 7.69 -1.29
N SER A 156 6.31 8.30 -2.07
CA SER A 156 7.56 7.72 -2.53
C SER A 156 8.74 8.52 -2.00
N ARG A 157 9.86 7.82 -1.77
CA ARG A 157 11.14 8.40 -1.39
C ARG A 157 12.12 8.31 -2.53
N THR A 158 12.75 9.43 -2.86
CA THR A 158 13.80 9.50 -3.87
C THR A 158 15.01 10.25 -3.34
N GLY A 159 16.21 9.76 -3.63
CA GLY A 159 17.44 10.49 -3.34
C GLY A 159 17.57 11.71 -4.26
N VAL A 160 17.79 12.88 -3.68
CA VAL A 160 18.06 14.13 -4.41
C VAL A 160 19.33 14.77 -3.86
N ASN A 161 20.01 15.57 -4.69
CA ASN A 161 21.19 16.29 -4.22
C ASN A 161 20.82 17.30 -3.12
N ILE A 162 21.67 17.43 -2.11
CA ILE A 162 21.48 18.30 -0.95
C ILE A 162 21.28 19.78 -1.30
N ARG A 163 21.77 20.25 -2.45
CA ARG A 163 21.55 21.62 -2.95
C ARG A 163 20.08 21.97 -3.16
N TYR A 164 19.20 20.97 -3.21
CA TYR A 164 17.76 21.17 -3.35
C TYR A 164 17.02 21.16 -2.01
N ALA A 165 17.72 20.97 -0.89
CA ALA A 165 17.14 20.82 0.44
C ALA A 165 16.22 21.96 0.87
N ASP A 166 16.52 23.18 0.43
CA ASP A 166 15.88 24.45 0.81
C ASP A 166 14.75 24.88 -0.15
N VAL A 167 14.72 24.34 -1.37
CA VAL A 167 13.72 24.68 -2.40
C VAL A 167 12.55 23.69 -2.46
N VAL A 168 12.72 22.48 -1.93
CA VAL A 168 11.66 21.46 -1.91
C VAL A 168 10.83 21.56 -0.64
N GLY A 169 9.56 21.18 -0.74
CA GLY A 169 8.82 20.89 0.47
C GLY A 169 7.34 20.60 0.27
N ASP A 170 6.51 21.57 0.65
CA ASP A 170 5.05 21.42 0.55
C ASP A 170 4.51 21.73 -0.86
N GLU A 171 3.21 21.48 -1.03
CA GLU A 171 2.52 21.65 -2.30
C GLU A 171 2.72 23.05 -2.91
N GLU A 172 2.77 24.09 -2.08
CA GLU A 172 2.94 25.45 -2.56
C GLU A 172 4.35 25.66 -3.15
N GLN A 173 5.39 25.18 -2.46
CA GLN A 173 6.76 25.25 -2.96
C GLN A 173 6.90 24.50 -4.30
N TRP A 174 6.34 23.30 -4.39
CA TRP A 174 6.36 22.52 -5.62
C TRP A 174 5.58 23.17 -6.76
N LEU A 175 4.43 23.79 -6.48
CA LEU A 175 3.67 24.52 -7.49
C LEU A 175 4.42 25.76 -7.99
N ARG A 176 5.14 26.48 -7.12
CA ARG A 176 5.98 27.62 -7.51
C ARG A 176 7.14 27.17 -8.42
N LEU A 177 7.82 26.08 -8.05
CA LEU A 177 8.86 25.46 -8.90
C LEU A 177 8.29 25.08 -10.27
N PHE A 178 7.15 24.38 -10.27
CA PHE A 178 6.54 23.89 -11.51
C PHE A 178 6.06 25.03 -12.43
N LYS A 179 5.48 26.10 -11.88
CA LYS A 179 5.04 27.28 -12.67
C LYS A 179 6.19 27.94 -13.44
N LYS A 180 7.40 27.96 -12.88
CA LYS A 180 8.57 28.47 -13.60
C LYS A 180 9.00 27.61 -14.79
N LEU A 181 8.56 26.35 -14.81
CA LEU A 181 8.89 25.35 -15.83
C LEU A 181 7.71 25.10 -16.76
N GLU A 182 6.73 26.02 -16.86
CA GLU A 182 5.50 25.81 -17.63
C GLU A 182 5.75 25.52 -19.12
N ASN A 183 6.85 26.06 -19.67
CA ASN A 183 7.24 25.84 -21.07
C ASN A 183 8.12 24.59 -21.28
N GLU A 184 8.49 23.89 -20.21
CA GLU A 184 9.36 22.72 -20.28
C GLU A 184 8.59 21.44 -20.61
N ARG A 185 9.18 20.57 -21.44
CA ARG A 185 8.63 19.23 -21.71
C ARG A 185 9.06 18.24 -20.65
N PHE A 186 8.11 17.64 -19.94
CA PHE A 186 8.38 16.61 -18.93
C PHE A 186 8.25 15.19 -19.54
N LEU A 187 9.21 14.33 -19.22
CA LEU A 187 9.27 12.90 -19.49
C LEU A 187 8.25 12.18 -18.61
N MET A 188 7.15 11.78 -19.22
CA MET A 188 6.20 10.88 -18.59
C MET A 188 6.60 9.43 -18.87
N PHE A 189 6.63 8.62 -17.81
CA PHE A 189 6.82 7.18 -17.94
C PHE A 189 5.44 6.53 -18.11
N PRO A 190 5.31 5.44 -18.89
CA PRO A 190 4.02 4.79 -19.09
C PRO A 190 3.34 4.40 -17.77
N SER A 191 4.12 3.99 -16.76
CA SER A 191 3.60 3.66 -15.42
C SER A 191 2.91 4.83 -14.73
N ASP A 192 3.29 6.06 -15.07
CA ASP A 192 2.78 7.32 -14.51
C ASP A 192 1.53 7.80 -15.26
N GLU A 193 1.20 7.18 -16.41
CA GLU A 193 0.05 7.55 -17.22
C GLU A 193 -1.28 7.14 -16.58
N TRP A 194 -2.21 8.09 -16.60
CA TRP A 194 -3.52 7.93 -15.98
C TRP A 194 -4.58 7.35 -16.94
N GLY A 195 -4.23 7.17 -18.22
CA GLY A 195 -5.16 6.75 -19.27
C GLY A 195 -6.29 7.75 -19.50
N TRP A 196 -7.44 7.23 -19.93
CA TRP A 196 -8.64 8.00 -20.28
C TRP A 196 -9.37 8.50 -19.01
N SER A 197 -8.78 9.46 -18.29
CA SER A 197 -9.52 10.20 -17.26
C SER A 197 -10.50 11.15 -17.94
N LEU A 198 -11.81 10.96 -17.70
CA LEU A 198 -12.81 11.96 -18.08
C LEU A 198 -12.49 13.30 -17.40
N PRO A 199 -12.70 14.45 -18.09
CA PRO A 199 -12.30 15.77 -17.60
C PRO A 199 -12.84 16.08 -16.20
N PHE A 200 -14.04 15.60 -15.86
CA PHE A 200 -14.71 15.81 -14.57
C PHE A 200 -14.09 15.05 -13.39
N ASN A 201 -13.21 14.09 -13.63
CA ASN A 201 -12.53 13.32 -12.59
C ASN A 201 -11.01 13.26 -12.83
N SER A 202 -10.47 14.37 -13.36
CA SER A 202 -9.04 14.51 -13.62
C SER A 202 -8.26 14.43 -12.30
N PRO A 203 -7.16 13.67 -12.26
CA PRO A 203 -6.34 13.56 -11.07
C PRO A 203 -5.76 14.92 -10.68
N LYS A 204 -5.94 15.29 -9.41
CA LYS A 204 -5.40 16.53 -8.82
C LYS A 204 -3.92 16.40 -8.49
N GLY A 205 -3.19 17.50 -8.59
CA GLY A 205 -1.77 17.62 -8.25
C GLY A 205 -0.85 17.65 -9.47
N LEU A 206 0.44 17.75 -9.21
CA LEU A 206 1.52 17.76 -10.18
C LEU A 206 1.70 16.39 -10.83
N TYR A 207 1.77 16.37 -12.16
CA TYR A 207 1.99 15.16 -12.95
C TYR A 207 3.47 14.79 -13.14
N PRO A 208 4.45 15.72 -13.21
CA PRO A 208 5.85 15.34 -13.38
C PRO A 208 6.43 14.67 -12.14
N ASP A 209 7.55 13.97 -12.31
CA ASP A 209 8.35 13.48 -11.16
C ASP A 209 9.03 14.63 -10.42
N ALA A 210 9.12 14.51 -9.10
CA ALA A 210 9.85 15.47 -8.28
C ALA A 210 11.31 15.63 -8.73
N THR A 211 12.01 14.54 -9.07
CA THR A 211 13.39 14.63 -9.57
C THR A 211 13.47 15.36 -10.90
N GLU A 212 12.45 15.21 -11.74
CA GLU A 212 12.44 15.84 -13.05
C GLU A 212 12.24 17.35 -12.96
N ILE A 213 11.34 17.79 -12.08
CA ILE A 213 11.18 19.22 -11.75
C ILE A 213 12.53 19.78 -11.27
N LEU A 214 13.21 19.08 -10.36
CA LEU A 214 14.51 19.53 -9.83
C LEU A 214 15.62 19.55 -10.87
N HIS A 215 15.70 18.55 -11.76
CA HIS A 215 16.70 18.51 -12.83
C HIS A 215 16.55 19.65 -13.83
N LYS A 216 15.31 20.07 -14.09
CA LYS A 216 15.00 21.19 -14.99
C LYS A 216 15.07 22.56 -14.33
N THR A 217 15.14 22.61 -12.99
CA THR A 217 15.25 23.88 -12.26
C THR A 217 16.67 24.44 -12.40
N PRO A 218 16.86 25.65 -12.99
CA PRO A 218 18.17 26.27 -13.12
C PRO A 218 18.82 26.53 -11.76
N GLN A 219 20.14 26.32 -11.66
CA GLN A 219 20.86 26.56 -10.40
C GLN A 219 20.81 28.03 -9.95
N SER A 220 20.80 28.97 -10.91
CA SER A 220 20.65 30.41 -10.67
C SER A 220 19.39 30.75 -9.88
N ASP A 221 18.36 29.91 -10.01
CA ASP A 221 17.04 30.20 -9.48
C ASP A 221 16.84 29.62 -8.08
N LEU A 222 17.69 28.68 -7.64
CA LEU A 222 17.55 28.00 -6.35
C LEU A 222 17.53 29.01 -5.19
N GLY A 223 18.45 29.98 -5.17
CA GLY A 223 18.49 31.01 -4.13
C GLY A 223 17.27 31.95 -4.13
N THR A 224 16.60 32.14 -5.28
CA THR A 224 15.37 32.94 -5.38
C THR A 224 14.12 32.17 -4.98
N LEU A 225 14.17 30.84 -5.10
CA LEU A 225 13.07 29.91 -4.84
C LEU A 225 13.11 29.33 -3.43
N ALA A 226 14.27 29.35 -2.78
CA ALA A 226 14.41 29.05 -1.37
C ALA A 226 13.46 29.95 -0.55
N ALA A 227 12.79 29.37 0.44
CA ALA A 227 11.91 30.15 1.31
C ALA A 227 12.74 31.21 2.04
N LYS A 228 12.52 32.49 1.69
CA LYS A 228 13.28 33.66 2.19
C LYS A 228 13.37 33.75 3.72
N ASP A 229 12.46 33.11 4.44
CA ASP A 229 12.36 33.16 5.90
C ASP A 229 13.08 32.00 6.62
N LYS A 230 13.75 31.08 5.90
CA LYS A 230 14.24 29.80 6.44
C LYS A 230 15.59 29.33 5.89
N ILE A 231 16.54 30.25 5.71
CA ILE A 231 17.92 29.87 5.34
C ILE A 231 18.50 28.97 6.45
N GLY A 232 18.78 27.69 6.13
CA GLY A 232 19.36 26.71 7.06
C GLY A 232 18.39 25.65 7.63
N GLN A 233 17.08 25.75 7.35
CA GLN A 233 16.10 24.70 7.71
C GLN A 233 15.84 23.78 6.52
N LEU A 234 15.81 22.47 6.76
CA LEU A 234 15.42 21.51 5.72
C LEU A 234 13.97 21.73 5.29
N GLY A 235 13.75 21.59 3.99
CA GLY A 235 12.43 21.56 3.37
C GLY A 235 11.53 20.48 3.94
N ARG A 236 10.22 20.72 3.95
CA ARG A 236 9.22 19.77 4.46
C ARG A 236 9.27 18.46 3.65
N GLY A 237 9.46 17.32 4.32
CA GLY A 237 9.53 16.03 3.62
C GLY A 237 10.93 15.63 3.16
N ILE A 238 11.96 16.44 3.46
CA ILE A 238 13.33 15.91 3.47
C ILE A 238 13.51 14.99 4.68
N TYR A 239 14.27 13.93 4.45
CA TYR A 239 14.79 13.04 5.47
C TYR A 239 16.30 12.93 5.30
N ASP A 240 17.02 13.19 6.37
CA ASP A 240 18.48 13.09 6.47
C ASP A 240 18.87 11.84 7.28
N ASP A 241 19.83 11.07 6.80
CA ASP A 241 20.35 9.92 7.52
C ASP A 241 21.44 10.30 8.55
N GLY A 242 21.82 11.58 8.62
CA GLY A 242 22.74 12.13 9.60
C GLY A 242 24.22 11.93 9.30
N LEU A 243 24.55 11.29 8.17
CA LEU A 243 25.93 11.08 7.72
C LEU A 243 26.42 12.23 6.83
N HIS A 244 25.54 13.12 6.41
CA HIS A 244 25.87 14.22 5.53
C HIS A 244 26.33 15.47 6.29
N ASP A 245 27.38 16.10 5.77
CA ASP A 245 27.82 17.43 6.18
C ASP A 245 27.13 18.48 5.30
N PHE A 246 26.16 19.22 5.86
CA PHE A 246 25.44 20.29 5.16
C PHE A 246 26.34 21.41 4.64
N LYS A 247 27.60 21.49 5.10
CA LYS A 247 28.59 22.45 4.59
C LYS A 247 29.19 22.01 3.25
N LYS A 248 28.98 20.75 2.84
CA LYS A 248 29.45 20.21 1.57
C LYS A 248 28.28 20.02 0.60
N PRO A 249 28.34 20.59 -0.61
CA PRO A 249 27.29 20.44 -1.62
C PRO A 249 27.25 19.03 -2.26
N GLU A 250 28.21 18.17 -1.91
CA GLU A 250 28.34 16.80 -2.38
C GLU A 250 27.68 15.85 -1.39
N GLY A 251 26.36 15.71 -1.48
CA GLY A 251 25.56 14.83 -0.61
C GLY A 251 24.19 14.57 -1.21
N ASN A 252 23.56 13.48 -0.77
CA ASN A 252 22.19 13.13 -1.17
C ASN A 252 21.29 13.12 0.06
N ILE A 253 20.08 13.62 -0.08
CA ILE A 253 19.04 13.60 0.94
C ILE A 253 17.84 12.83 0.40
N SER A 254 17.03 12.24 1.28
CA SER A 254 15.82 11.52 0.86
C SER A 254 14.66 12.50 0.84
N LEU A 255 14.14 12.76 -0.35
CA LEU A 255 12.90 13.51 -0.53
C LEU A 255 11.70 12.55 -0.49
N LEU A 256 10.79 12.78 0.46
CA LEU A 256 9.45 12.21 0.47
C LEU A 256 8.51 13.08 -0.35
N TRP A 257 7.88 12.50 -1.37
CA TRP A 257 6.92 13.18 -2.23
C TRP A 257 5.71 12.29 -2.52
N GLY A 258 4.57 12.93 -2.81
CA GLY A 258 3.29 12.26 -2.99
C GLY A 258 2.12 13.23 -2.87
N THR A 259 0.92 12.71 -2.64
CA THR A 259 -0.31 13.51 -2.58
C THR A 259 -0.27 14.63 -1.55
N ASN A 260 0.40 14.42 -0.42
CA ASN A 260 0.48 15.42 0.65
C ASN A 260 1.49 16.53 0.33
N GLN A 261 2.34 16.33 -0.68
CA GLN A 261 3.28 17.31 -1.20
C GLN A 261 2.78 17.93 -2.52
N GLY A 262 1.52 17.72 -2.89
CA GLY A 262 0.91 18.27 -4.10
C GLY A 262 1.09 17.43 -5.36
N PHE A 263 1.64 16.21 -5.28
CA PHE A 263 1.83 15.33 -6.43
C PHE A 263 0.64 14.39 -6.67
N ARG A 264 0.43 14.02 -7.93
CA ARG A 264 -0.54 12.99 -8.30
C ARG A 264 -0.15 11.62 -7.74
N ARG A 265 -1.12 10.87 -7.24
CA ARG A 265 -0.96 9.50 -6.76
C ARG A 265 -0.69 8.52 -7.92
N ARG A 266 0.51 7.96 -8.04
CA ARG A 266 0.86 7.07 -9.16
C ARG A 266 1.60 5.82 -8.70
N VAL A 267 1.54 4.76 -9.48
CA VAL A 267 2.25 3.51 -9.22
C VAL A 267 3.75 3.73 -9.32
N SER A 268 4.48 3.27 -8.30
CA SER A 268 5.94 3.29 -8.30
C SER A 268 6.51 2.58 -9.52
N ARG A 269 7.53 3.18 -10.14
CA ARG A 269 8.28 2.59 -11.25
C ARG A 269 8.94 1.27 -10.90
N ALA A 270 9.09 0.95 -9.61
CA ALA A 270 9.54 -0.35 -9.15
C ALA A 270 8.67 -1.51 -9.67
N ILE A 271 7.43 -1.23 -10.10
CA ILE A 271 6.51 -2.21 -10.67
C ILE A 271 7.11 -2.91 -11.90
N GLY A 272 7.95 -2.22 -12.67
CA GLY A 272 8.62 -2.79 -13.84
C GLY A 272 9.64 -3.89 -13.51
N SER A 273 10.04 -4.01 -12.24
CA SER A 273 10.93 -5.06 -11.75
C SER A 273 10.18 -6.20 -11.04
N MET A 274 8.85 -6.16 -11.02
CA MET A 274 8.02 -7.14 -10.32
C MET A 274 7.83 -8.42 -11.15
N PRO A 275 7.97 -9.61 -10.56
CA PRO A 275 7.60 -10.86 -11.21
C PRO A 275 6.13 -10.88 -11.70
N LEU A 276 5.89 -11.38 -12.91
CA LEU A 276 4.57 -11.35 -13.57
C LEU A 276 3.47 -12.06 -12.78
N ASN A 277 3.81 -13.16 -12.12
CA ASN A 277 2.91 -13.91 -11.23
C ASN A 277 2.40 -13.07 -10.04
N LEU A 278 3.14 -12.05 -9.60
CA LEU A 278 2.73 -11.15 -8.54
C LEU A 278 1.91 -9.95 -9.07
N LEU A 279 1.88 -9.74 -10.38
CA LEU A 279 1.11 -8.67 -11.03
C LEU A 279 -0.36 -9.03 -11.21
N MET A 280 -0.71 -10.31 -11.08
CA MET A 280 -2.08 -10.82 -11.22
C MET A 280 -3.02 -10.30 -10.11
N SER A 281 -4.33 -10.32 -10.36
CA SER A 281 -5.35 -9.94 -9.35
C SER A 281 -5.36 -10.86 -8.13
N GLN A 282 -4.85 -12.09 -8.29
CA GLN A 282 -4.57 -13.06 -7.23
C GLN A 282 -3.11 -13.49 -7.36
N PRO A 283 -2.18 -12.79 -6.69
CA PRO A 283 -0.76 -13.07 -6.83
C PRO A 283 -0.42 -14.42 -6.20
N VAL A 284 0.38 -15.20 -6.91
CA VAL A 284 0.88 -16.50 -6.44
C VAL A 284 2.39 -16.57 -6.56
N THR A 285 3.05 -17.36 -5.73
CA THR A 285 4.47 -17.70 -5.91
C THR A 285 4.65 -18.64 -7.11
N VAL A 286 5.90 -18.90 -7.51
CA VAL A 286 6.20 -19.88 -8.57
C VAL A 286 5.63 -21.26 -8.24
N ASP A 287 5.57 -21.60 -6.96
CA ASP A 287 5.05 -22.85 -6.42
C ASP A 287 3.55 -22.81 -6.06
N ASN A 288 2.79 -21.84 -6.58
CA ASN A 288 1.34 -21.67 -6.37
C ASN A 288 0.90 -21.39 -4.92
N TYR A 289 1.77 -20.84 -4.07
CA TYR A 289 1.35 -20.33 -2.77
C TYR A 289 0.80 -18.90 -2.88
N VAL A 290 -0.13 -18.54 -2.00
CA VAL A 290 -0.66 -17.16 -1.91
C VAL A 290 0.50 -16.18 -1.70
N ALA A 291 0.55 -15.12 -2.52
CA ALA A 291 1.64 -14.15 -2.51
C ALA A 291 1.15 -12.70 -2.32
N ASP A 292 -0.03 -12.52 -1.73
CA ASP A 292 -0.62 -11.21 -1.44
C ASP A 292 0.34 -10.35 -0.63
N GLY A 293 0.84 -10.87 0.50
CA GLY A 293 1.78 -10.15 1.37
C GLY A 293 3.09 -9.80 0.68
N LEU A 294 3.61 -10.68 -0.17
CA LEU A 294 4.81 -10.43 -0.97
C LEU A 294 4.59 -9.31 -2.00
N CYS A 295 3.44 -9.31 -2.69
CA CYS A 295 3.05 -8.27 -3.64
C CYS A 295 2.94 -6.90 -2.96
N LEU A 296 2.34 -6.85 -1.76
CA LEU A 296 2.24 -5.61 -0.97
C LEU A 296 3.61 -5.14 -0.48
N ALA A 297 4.44 -6.04 0.06
CA ALA A 297 5.77 -5.70 0.57
C ALA A 297 6.67 -5.12 -0.53
N MET A 298 6.69 -5.71 -1.72
CA MET A 298 7.45 -5.18 -2.86
C MET A 298 6.99 -3.77 -3.26
N GLY A 299 5.69 -3.47 -3.17
CA GLY A 299 5.18 -2.12 -3.41
C GLY A 299 5.68 -1.11 -2.38
N VAL A 300 5.69 -1.49 -1.10
CA VAL A 300 6.22 -0.66 0.00
C VAL A 300 7.72 -0.40 -0.19
N LEU A 301 8.50 -1.46 -0.36
CA LEU A 301 9.96 -1.39 -0.51
C LEU A 301 10.37 -0.65 -1.78
N GLY A 302 9.60 -0.82 -2.87
CA GLY A 302 9.77 -0.10 -4.12
C GLY A 302 9.58 1.41 -4.00
N ARG A 303 8.88 1.88 -2.97
CA ARG A 303 8.68 3.31 -2.64
C ARG A 303 9.56 3.81 -1.51
N ASN A 304 9.96 2.94 -0.59
CA ASN A 304 10.71 3.29 0.62
C ASN A 304 12.17 2.80 0.56
N LYS A 305 12.92 3.26 -0.47
CA LYS A 305 14.28 2.76 -0.75
C LYS A 305 15.33 3.20 0.29
N GLY A 306 15.06 4.25 1.07
CA GLY A 306 16.03 4.85 2.00
C GLY A 306 17.24 5.48 1.30
N LEU A 307 18.07 6.25 2.04
CA LEU A 307 19.32 6.82 1.53
C LEU A 307 20.46 5.81 1.47
N ASN A 308 20.63 5.05 2.56
CA ASN A 308 21.70 4.09 2.75
C ASN A 308 21.13 2.76 3.30
N PRO A 309 20.37 1.99 2.50
CA PRO A 309 19.71 0.78 2.98
C PRO A 309 20.68 -0.31 3.49
N LYS A 310 21.98 -0.20 3.18
CA LYS A 310 23.01 -1.10 3.69
C LYS A 310 23.33 -0.91 5.17
N SER A 311 23.08 0.28 5.73
CA SER A 311 23.35 0.59 7.14
C SER A 311 22.19 0.20 8.07
N LEU A 312 21.03 -0.17 7.51
CA LEU A 312 19.87 -0.59 8.27
C LEU A 312 20.18 -1.81 9.15
N VAL A 313 19.69 -1.76 10.37
CA VAL A 313 19.85 -2.84 11.34
C VAL A 313 18.60 -3.69 11.34
N TYR A 314 18.79 -4.99 11.16
CA TYR A 314 17.73 -5.99 11.35
C TYR A 314 18.37 -7.31 11.74
N GLY A 315 18.51 -7.53 13.05
CA GLY A 315 19.10 -8.72 13.65
C GLY A 315 18.17 -9.92 13.57
N SER A 316 17.99 -10.46 12.37
CA SER A 316 17.27 -11.73 12.18
C SER A 316 18.17 -12.95 12.37
N GLU A 317 19.47 -12.79 12.11
CA GLU A 317 20.52 -13.77 12.34
C GLU A 317 21.55 -13.15 13.31
N GLN A 318 21.99 -13.93 14.30
CA GLN A 318 22.87 -13.46 15.37
C GLN A 318 24.07 -12.69 14.81
N ARG A 319 24.40 -11.53 15.39
CA ARG A 319 25.68 -10.83 15.20
C ARG A 319 26.82 -11.67 15.80
N GLU A 320 27.16 -12.80 15.19
CA GLU A 320 28.06 -13.78 15.81
C GLU A 320 29.55 -13.51 15.58
N LYS A 321 29.99 -12.39 14.99
CA LYS A 321 31.39 -12.32 14.49
C LYS A 321 32.18 -11.01 14.57
N LYS A 322 31.77 -9.97 15.33
CA LYS A 322 32.53 -8.69 15.31
C LYS A 322 33.19 -8.22 16.59
N LEU A 323 32.96 -8.86 17.73
CA LEU A 323 33.76 -8.63 18.93
C LEU A 323 34.56 -9.90 19.15
N GLY A 324 35.89 -9.81 19.11
CA GLY A 324 36.83 -10.93 19.24
C GLY A 324 36.83 -11.61 20.61
N ALA A 325 35.65 -11.88 21.16
CA ALA A 325 35.47 -12.70 22.34
C ALA A 325 35.78 -14.14 21.99
N SER A 326 36.78 -14.69 22.66
CA SER A 326 37.38 -16.01 22.45
C SER A 326 36.52 -17.16 23.00
N GLU A 327 35.27 -16.89 23.37
CA GLU A 327 34.34 -17.89 23.90
C GLU A 327 33.01 -17.77 23.19
N PRO A 328 32.41 -18.88 22.71
CA PRO A 328 31.11 -18.84 22.07
C PRO A 328 30.07 -18.49 23.15
N PRO A 329 29.40 -17.32 23.11
CA PRO A 329 28.30 -17.08 24.02
C PRO A 329 27.21 -18.09 23.65
N HIS A 330 26.58 -18.65 24.69
CA HIS A 330 25.55 -19.68 24.59
C HIS A 330 24.64 -19.48 23.37
N LYS A 331 24.55 -20.51 22.50
CA LYS A 331 23.65 -20.62 21.35
C LYS A 331 22.23 -20.14 21.68
N ILE A 332 21.93 -18.85 21.52
CA ILE A 332 20.56 -18.38 21.34
C ILE A 332 20.18 -18.78 19.91
N LYS A 333 19.69 -20.02 19.77
CA LYS A 333 19.28 -20.63 18.50
C LYS A 333 18.51 -19.60 17.67
N SER A 334 19.00 -19.18 16.50
CA SER A 334 18.31 -18.21 15.62
C SER A 334 16.86 -18.58 15.25
N LYS A 335 16.42 -19.81 15.57
CA LYS A 335 15.01 -20.18 15.68
C LYS A 335 14.19 -19.24 16.60
N THR A 336 14.73 -18.59 17.63
CA THR A 336 13.91 -17.84 18.61
C THR A 336 13.32 -16.53 18.10
N ILE A 337 14.01 -15.73 17.26
CA ILE A 337 13.51 -14.39 16.91
C ILE A 337 12.33 -14.45 15.95
N SER A 338 12.48 -15.18 14.83
CA SER A 338 11.38 -15.38 13.89
C SER A 338 10.22 -16.15 14.53
N ASP A 339 10.50 -17.19 15.31
CA ASP A 339 9.45 -17.95 16.00
C ASP A 339 8.74 -17.05 17.04
N ALA A 340 9.43 -16.15 17.72
CA ALA A 340 8.78 -15.22 18.64
C ALA A 340 7.95 -14.18 17.90
N LEU A 341 8.50 -13.52 16.88
CA LEU A 341 7.74 -12.59 16.02
C LEU A 341 6.47 -13.23 15.45
N GLU A 342 6.46 -14.54 15.23
CA GLU A 342 5.27 -15.29 14.84
C GLU A 342 4.29 -15.53 15.99
N ASN A 343 4.79 -16.03 17.12
CA ASN A 343 3.97 -16.54 18.22
C ASN A 343 3.47 -15.46 19.18
N THR A 344 4.13 -14.30 19.23
CA THR A 344 3.73 -13.16 20.05
C THR A 344 3.07 -12.04 19.25
N SER A 345 3.01 -12.16 17.91
CA SER A 345 2.31 -11.21 17.03
C SER A 345 0.85 -10.98 17.41
N THR A 346 0.35 -9.75 17.18
CA THR A 346 -1.08 -9.43 17.18
C THR A 346 -1.86 -10.30 16.15
N TRP A 347 -1.16 -10.83 15.13
CA TRP A 347 -1.74 -11.64 14.05
C TRP A 347 -1.56 -13.15 14.24
N LYS A 348 -1.21 -13.62 15.44
CA LYS A 348 -1.05 -15.06 15.70
C LYS A 348 -2.38 -15.83 15.51
N PRO A 349 -2.35 -17.08 15.03
CA PRO A 349 -1.18 -17.83 14.57
C PRO A 349 -0.74 -17.46 13.14
N ARG A 350 0.57 -17.43 12.88
CA ARG A 350 1.14 -17.10 11.57
C ARG A 350 1.57 -18.37 10.80
N PRO A 351 1.03 -18.70 9.61
CA PRO A 351 1.47 -19.87 8.83
C PRO A 351 2.81 -19.58 8.15
N ALA A 352 3.93 -19.82 8.82
CA ALA A 352 5.18 -19.15 8.44
C ALA A 352 6.25 -20.02 7.77
N LYS A 353 6.43 -21.30 8.16
CA LYS A 353 7.65 -22.02 7.77
C LYS A 353 7.79 -22.20 6.26
N VAL A 354 6.70 -22.60 5.60
CA VAL A 354 6.70 -22.89 4.15
C VAL A 354 6.75 -21.58 3.34
N LEU A 355 5.92 -20.58 3.68
CA LEU A 355 5.91 -19.29 2.99
C LEU A 355 7.25 -18.54 3.13
N ARG A 356 7.91 -18.63 4.29
CA ARG A 356 9.20 -17.97 4.54
C ARG A 356 10.26 -18.37 3.53
N SER A 357 10.42 -19.67 3.24
CA SER A 357 11.45 -20.12 2.29
C SER A 357 11.19 -19.57 0.87
N TYR A 358 9.93 -19.55 0.43
CA TYR A 358 9.57 -19.04 -0.89
C TYR A 358 9.70 -17.52 -1.01
N TYR A 359 9.28 -16.80 0.04
CA TYR A 359 9.43 -15.34 0.08
C TYR A 359 10.90 -14.94 0.15
N LEU A 360 11.70 -15.66 0.94
CA LEU A 360 13.14 -15.46 1.03
C LEU A 360 13.83 -15.66 -0.32
N ASP A 361 13.53 -16.74 -1.04
CA ASP A 361 14.10 -16.98 -2.37
C ASP A 361 13.77 -15.84 -3.35
N THR A 362 12.50 -15.42 -3.37
CA THR A 362 12.05 -14.33 -4.26
C THR A 362 12.71 -12.99 -3.91
N LEU A 363 12.72 -12.63 -2.62
CA LEU A 363 13.27 -11.34 -2.16
C LEU A 363 14.80 -11.31 -2.21
N LYS A 364 15.47 -12.45 -2.03
CA LYS A 364 16.93 -12.54 -2.19
C LYS A 364 17.35 -12.34 -3.65
N LYS A 365 16.58 -12.87 -4.61
CA LYS A 365 16.80 -12.61 -6.04
C LYS A 365 16.63 -11.12 -6.38
N GLN A 366 15.66 -10.45 -5.76
CA GLN A 366 15.36 -9.04 -6.03
C GLN A 366 16.30 -8.06 -5.31
N TYR A 367 16.60 -8.31 -4.04
CA TYR A 367 17.23 -7.34 -3.13
C TYR A 367 18.55 -7.84 -2.51
N GLY A 368 19.04 -9.03 -2.88
CA GLY A 368 20.25 -9.62 -2.30
C GLY A 368 21.53 -8.81 -2.50
N GLY A 369 21.56 -7.87 -3.45
CA GLY A 369 22.69 -6.95 -3.65
C GLY A 369 22.77 -5.80 -2.63
N ILE A 370 21.77 -5.63 -1.75
CA ILE A 370 21.71 -4.55 -0.76
C ILE A 370 22.41 -4.99 0.55
N SER A 371 21.73 -5.78 1.38
CA SER A 371 22.25 -6.37 2.61
C SER A 371 21.34 -7.50 3.07
N ASP A 372 21.88 -8.47 3.82
CA ASP A 372 21.08 -9.57 4.38
C ASP A 372 20.03 -9.06 5.37
N ALA A 373 20.35 -8.01 6.15
CA ALA A 373 19.42 -7.34 7.03
C ALA A 373 18.21 -6.76 6.27
N TYR A 374 18.44 -6.14 5.12
CA TYR A 374 17.37 -5.60 4.27
C TYR A 374 16.47 -6.72 3.74
N VAL A 375 17.06 -7.82 3.26
CA VAL A 375 16.31 -8.98 2.76
C VAL A 375 15.48 -9.60 3.88
N ALA A 376 16.06 -9.80 5.06
CA ALA A 376 15.35 -10.37 6.20
C ALA A 376 14.18 -9.51 6.68
N ALA A 377 14.37 -8.19 6.79
CA ALA A 377 13.28 -7.26 7.10
C ALA A 377 12.19 -7.30 6.03
N SER A 378 12.57 -7.41 4.75
CA SER A 378 11.64 -7.51 3.63
C SER A 378 10.81 -8.79 3.69
N VAL A 379 11.43 -9.92 4.03
CA VAL A 379 10.75 -11.22 4.22
C VAL A 379 9.76 -11.13 5.37
N GLU A 380 10.18 -10.55 6.50
CA GLU A 380 9.30 -10.42 7.64
C GLU A 380 8.12 -9.50 7.34
N LEU A 381 8.33 -8.37 6.65
CA LEU A 381 7.26 -7.49 6.19
C LEU A 381 6.24 -8.25 5.33
N ALA A 382 6.72 -9.03 4.36
CA ALA A 382 5.87 -9.81 3.47
C ALA A 382 5.04 -10.86 4.24
N LEU A 383 5.65 -11.53 5.21
CA LEU A 383 4.96 -12.52 6.04
C LEU A 383 3.93 -11.88 6.98
N ILE A 384 4.20 -10.69 7.52
CA ILE A 384 3.23 -9.96 8.35
C ILE A 384 2.05 -9.50 7.49
N LEU A 385 2.33 -8.91 6.32
CA LEU A 385 1.29 -8.43 5.40
C LEU A 385 0.41 -9.56 4.84
N ALA A 386 0.92 -10.79 4.76
CA ALA A 386 0.13 -11.95 4.38
C ALA A 386 -0.93 -12.34 5.44
N ASN A 387 -0.69 -11.97 6.70
CA ASN A 387 -1.51 -12.40 7.85
C ASN A 387 -2.33 -11.26 8.46
N ALA A 388 -1.84 -10.03 8.35
CA ALA A 388 -2.51 -8.85 8.88
C ALA A 388 -3.87 -8.66 8.21
N SER A 389 -4.87 -8.27 8.99
CA SER A 389 -6.20 -8.01 8.45
C SER A 389 -6.15 -6.88 7.42
N HIS A 390 -7.00 -6.95 6.38
CA HIS A 390 -7.03 -5.90 5.36
C HIS A 390 -7.28 -4.50 5.95
N HIS A 391 -8.05 -4.41 7.04
CA HIS A 391 -8.32 -3.15 7.72
C HIS A 391 -7.06 -2.58 8.39
N ALA A 392 -6.32 -3.42 9.13
CA ALA A 392 -5.08 -3.02 9.78
C ALA A 392 -4.05 -2.52 8.76
N ILE A 393 -3.84 -3.27 7.67
CA ILE A 393 -2.94 -2.86 6.57
C ILE A 393 -3.35 -1.51 6.00
N ARG A 394 -4.65 -1.32 5.77
CA ARG A 394 -5.18 -0.06 5.25
C ARG A 394 -4.93 1.10 6.22
N THR A 395 -5.22 0.92 7.50
CA THR A 395 -4.97 1.94 8.54
C THR A 395 -3.49 2.24 8.67
N TRP A 396 -2.63 1.23 8.60
CA TRP A 396 -1.18 1.37 8.58
C TRP A 396 -0.69 2.26 7.42
N PHE A 397 -1.21 2.03 6.20
CA PHE A 397 -0.93 2.89 5.04
C PHE A 397 -1.52 4.30 5.16
N GLU A 398 -2.76 4.43 5.65
CA GLU A 398 -3.40 5.74 5.85
C GLU A 398 -2.65 6.59 6.88
N LYS A 399 -2.02 5.94 7.87
CA LYS A 399 -1.13 6.57 8.86
C LYS A 399 0.31 6.73 8.40
N ARG A 400 0.66 6.29 7.19
CA ARG A 400 2.01 6.38 6.59
C ARG A 400 3.09 5.67 7.42
N MET A 401 2.70 4.63 8.15
CA MET A 401 3.59 3.90 9.05
C MET A 401 4.61 3.04 8.28
N GLU A 402 4.38 2.82 6.98
CA GLU A 402 5.34 2.14 6.10
C GLU A 402 6.53 3.03 5.71
N GLN A 403 6.42 4.35 5.91
CA GLN A 403 7.48 5.33 5.60
C GLN A 403 8.32 5.62 6.85
N GLN A 404 9.59 5.96 6.64
CA GLN A 404 10.42 6.54 7.70
C GLN A 404 9.78 7.85 8.18
N ASP A 405 9.78 8.10 9.49
CA ASP A 405 9.11 9.27 10.07
C ASP A 405 9.93 10.55 9.81
N TYR A 406 9.52 11.33 8.81
CA TYR A 406 10.17 12.60 8.47
C TYR A 406 9.89 13.70 9.49
N GLU A 407 8.79 13.61 10.25
CA GLU A 407 8.44 14.61 11.26
C GLU A 407 9.40 14.46 12.44
N LEU A 408 9.61 13.23 12.91
CA LEU A 408 10.63 12.93 13.90
C LEU A 408 12.04 13.31 13.41
N ASN A 409 12.38 12.96 12.17
CA ASN A 409 13.69 13.29 11.60
C ASN A 409 13.95 14.81 11.59
N ARG A 410 12.94 15.61 11.19
CA ARG A 410 13.03 17.07 11.24
C ARG A 410 13.16 17.58 12.67
N GLU A 411 12.35 17.08 13.60
CA GLU A 411 12.41 17.50 15.01
C GLU A 411 13.80 17.25 15.60
N VAL A 412 14.35 16.04 15.46
CA VAL A 412 15.69 15.69 15.96
C VAL A 412 16.75 16.60 15.34
N GLN A 413 16.65 16.89 14.05
CA GLN A 413 17.58 17.79 13.38
C GLN A 413 17.48 19.25 13.83
N GLU A 414 16.26 19.79 13.99
CA GLU A 414 16.03 21.14 14.52
C GLU A 414 16.63 21.29 15.92
N TYR A 415 16.50 20.26 16.77
CA TYR A 415 17.15 20.24 18.08
C TYR A 415 18.68 20.15 17.98
N ARG A 416 19.22 19.40 17.01
CA ARG A 416 20.67 19.32 16.77
C ARG A 416 21.24 20.68 16.38
N GLN A 417 20.55 21.43 15.53
CA GLN A 417 20.98 22.77 15.12
C GLN A 417 20.84 23.81 16.24
N SER A 418 19.74 23.76 17.01
CA SER A 418 19.45 24.78 18.03
C SER A 418 20.23 24.60 19.34
N LEU A 419 20.56 23.37 19.72
CA LEU A 419 21.21 23.07 21.00
C LEU A 419 22.73 22.87 20.89
N GLY A 420 23.31 22.86 19.69
CA GLY A 420 24.74 22.64 19.48
C GLY A 420 25.22 21.36 20.19
N ASP A 421 26.23 21.48 21.06
CA ASP A 421 26.83 20.36 21.82
C ASP A 421 25.87 19.68 22.83
N ALA A 422 24.72 20.29 23.12
CA ALA A 422 23.67 19.71 23.95
C ALA A 422 22.57 19.01 23.13
N GLY A 423 22.64 19.07 21.79
CA GLY A 423 21.71 18.42 20.88
C GLY A 423 22.15 17.01 20.46
N PRO A 424 21.35 16.34 19.63
CA PRO A 424 21.68 15.03 19.08
C PRO A 424 23.01 15.00 18.32
N THR A 425 23.85 14.00 18.58
CA THR A 425 25.09 13.78 17.81
C THR A 425 24.77 13.25 16.40
N ALA A 426 25.78 13.19 15.52
CA ALA A 426 25.61 12.61 14.18
C ALA A 426 25.23 11.12 14.26
N GLU A 427 25.86 10.41 15.19
CA GLU A 427 25.69 8.99 15.44
C GLU A 427 24.31 8.71 16.02
N GLU A 428 23.86 9.51 16.99
CA GLU A 428 22.51 9.42 17.57
C GLU A 428 21.43 9.67 16.50
N PHE A 429 21.63 10.70 15.67
CA PHE A 429 20.67 10.98 14.59
C PHE A 429 20.66 9.86 13.53
N ASN A 430 21.82 9.30 13.20
CA ASN A 430 21.93 8.16 12.30
C ASN A 430 21.28 6.89 12.87
N ALA A 431 21.29 6.70 14.19
CA ALA A 431 20.62 5.57 14.83
C ALA A 431 19.10 5.56 14.55
N VAL A 432 18.45 6.72 14.45
CA VAL A 432 17.03 6.84 14.05
C VAL A 432 16.80 6.23 12.66
N TYR A 433 17.67 6.55 11.70
CA TYR A 433 17.60 5.99 10.35
C TYR A 433 17.83 4.47 10.36
N ARG A 434 18.89 4.02 11.03
CA ARG A 434 19.31 2.61 11.06
C ARG A 434 18.26 1.70 11.69
N ALA A 435 17.52 2.19 12.69
CA ALA A 435 16.48 1.45 13.39
C ALA A 435 15.09 1.50 12.71
N SER A 436 14.94 2.32 11.66
CA SER A 436 13.63 2.60 11.04
C SER A 436 12.93 1.37 10.46
N TYR A 437 13.66 0.36 9.96
CA TYR A 437 13.03 -0.85 9.42
C TYR A 437 12.50 -1.78 10.52
N VAL A 438 13.19 -1.88 11.66
CA VAL A 438 12.66 -2.59 12.83
C VAL A 438 11.38 -1.91 13.30
N SER A 439 11.40 -0.57 13.44
CA SER A 439 10.22 0.21 13.81
C SER A 439 9.03 -0.01 12.86
N MET A 440 9.28 -0.07 11.56
CA MET A 440 8.27 -0.40 10.55
C MET A 440 7.65 -1.78 10.80
N ILE A 441 8.48 -2.80 11.03
CA ILE A 441 8.04 -4.18 11.31
C ILE A 441 7.24 -4.25 12.60
N ILE A 442 7.75 -3.68 13.69
CA ILE A 442 7.08 -3.66 14.99
C ILE A 442 5.74 -2.93 14.90
N SER A 443 5.70 -1.79 14.20
CA SER A 443 4.47 -1.02 14.04
C SER A 443 3.34 -1.86 13.44
N LEU A 444 3.62 -2.71 12.44
CA LEU A 444 2.59 -3.55 11.86
C LEU A 444 2.33 -4.82 12.70
N ASN A 445 3.34 -5.39 13.36
CA ASN A 445 3.24 -6.68 14.03
C ASN A 445 2.62 -6.62 15.44
N TYR A 446 2.73 -5.47 16.13
CA TYR A 446 2.42 -5.34 17.56
C TYR A 446 1.55 -4.13 17.93
N ILE A 447 1.19 -3.26 16.98
CA ILE A 447 0.19 -2.22 17.24
C ILE A 447 -1.20 -2.82 17.15
N ASP A 448 -2.04 -2.51 18.14
CA ASP A 448 -3.43 -2.92 18.14
C ASP A 448 -4.25 -2.02 17.21
N TYR A 449 -4.54 -2.51 16.02
CA TYR A 449 -5.42 -1.83 15.06
C TYR A 449 -6.89 -2.13 15.40
N PRO A 450 -7.72 -1.11 15.69
CA PRO A 450 -9.12 -1.33 16.03
C PRO A 450 -9.87 -1.99 14.87
N LEU A 451 -10.50 -3.14 15.12
CA LEU A 451 -11.11 -3.98 14.09
C LEU A 451 -12.35 -3.35 13.43
N HIS A 452 -13.08 -2.46 14.12
CA HIS A 452 -14.23 -1.74 13.56
C HIS A 452 -14.46 -0.41 14.28
N GLY A 453 -14.48 0.68 13.50
CA GLY A 453 -15.30 1.87 13.78
C GLY A 453 -15.02 2.62 15.08
N LYS A 454 -14.10 3.59 15.01
CA LYS A 454 -14.25 4.98 15.49
C LYS A 454 -12.99 5.73 15.08
N ALA A 455 -13.10 6.69 14.16
CA ALA A 455 -11.98 7.49 13.67
C ALA A 455 -11.20 8.18 14.82
N HIS A 456 -11.87 8.47 15.94
CA HIS A 456 -11.27 9.04 17.16
C HIS A 456 -10.37 8.08 17.95
N SER A 457 -10.41 6.76 17.72
CA SER A 457 -9.48 5.81 18.36
C SER A 457 -8.13 5.69 17.63
N ASN A 458 -8.03 6.25 16.42
CA ASN A 458 -6.80 6.26 15.62
C ASN A 458 -5.96 7.53 15.85
N GLU A 459 -6.41 8.46 16.69
CA GLU A 459 -5.66 9.64 17.12
C GLU A 459 -4.63 9.22 18.17
N GLY A 460 -3.46 8.75 17.72
CA GLY A 460 -2.38 8.36 18.64
C GLY A 460 -1.43 7.31 18.10
N LEU A 461 -1.83 6.53 17.09
CA LEU A 461 -0.95 5.52 16.50
C LEU A 461 0.26 6.18 15.84
N CYS A 462 1.45 5.92 16.37
CA CYS A 462 2.73 6.31 15.78
C CYS A 462 3.70 5.12 15.75
N ARG A 463 4.74 5.24 14.91
CA ARG A 463 5.82 4.27 14.83
C ARG A 463 6.71 4.36 16.07
N PRO A 464 7.17 3.23 16.62
CA PRO A 464 8.07 3.19 17.78
C PRO A 464 9.53 3.54 17.40
N ASP A 465 9.73 4.64 16.70
CA ASP A 465 11.04 5.00 16.13
C ASP A 465 12.04 5.41 17.22
N LEU A 466 11.63 6.17 18.25
CA LEU A 466 12.51 6.52 19.37
C LEU A 466 12.80 5.31 20.25
N THR A 467 11.78 4.49 20.52
CA THR A 467 11.93 3.22 21.27
C THR A 467 12.97 2.31 20.59
N CYS A 468 12.86 2.15 19.27
CA CYS A 468 13.83 1.40 18.44
C CYS A 468 15.23 2.02 18.47
N MET A 469 15.33 3.35 18.39
CA MET A 469 16.61 4.06 18.48
C MET A 469 17.30 3.81 19.82
N ALA A 470 16.57 3.86 20.94
CA ALA A 470 17.13 3.60 22.27
C ALA A 470 17.75 2.20 22.37
N LEU A 471 17.02 1.18 21.93
CA LEU A 471 17.49 -0.21 21.97
C LEU A 471 18.73 -0.41 21.09
N LEU A 472 18.79 0.24 19.93
CA LEU A 472 19.98 0.20 19.08
C LEU A 472 21.19 0.84 19.79
N LEU A 473 21.02 2.01 20.40
CA LEU A 473 22.10 2.69 21.13
C LEU A 473 22.58 1.85 22.33
N MET A 474 21.66 1.24 23.08
CA MET A 474 22.00 0.32 24.18
C MET A 474 22.77 -0.90 23.67
N ALA A 475 22.35 -1.50 22.55
CA ALA A 475 23.03 -2.64 21.95
C ALA A 475 24.44 -2.30 21.44
N GLU A 476 24.71 -1.02 21.18
CA GLU A 476 26.02 -0.50 20.79
C GLU A 476 26.85 0.00 21.97
N GLY A 477 26.33 -0.13 23.20
CA GLY A 477 27.01 0.32 24.42
C GLY A 477 27.11 1.83 24.54
N ALA A 478 26.27 2.59 23.82
CA ALA A 478 26.26 4.03 23.86
C ALA A 478 25.62 4.55 25.15
N GLU A 479 26.14 5.68 25.65
CA GLU A 479 25.54 6.39 26.78
C GLU A 479 24.18 7.00 26.41
N LYS A 480 23.42 7.37 27.45
CA LYS A 480 22.13 8.03 27.28
C LYS A 480 22.28 9.41 26.62
N PRO A 481 21.60 9.66 25.49
CA PRO A 481 21.62 10.97 24.87
C PRO A 481 21.18 12.06 25.84
N LYS A 482 21.91 13.17 25.91
CA LYS A 482 21.60 14.30 26.82
C LYS A 482 20.20 14.87 26.57
N TRP A 483 19.74 14.81 25.32
CA TRP A 483 18.43 15.31 24.91
C TRP A 483 17.28 14.32 25.18
N TRP A 484 17.57 13.10 25.63
CA TRP A 484 16.55 12.08 25.95
C TRP A 484 15.59 12.53 27.05
N GLU A 485 16.05 13.39 27.97
CA GLU A 485 15.24 13.92 29.07
C GLU A 485 14.29 15.04 28.67
N LYS A 486 14.34 15.52 27.42
CA LYS A 486 13.51 16.63 26.95
C LYS A 486 12.04 16.21 26.90
N LYS A 487 11.16 17.17 27.18
CA LYS A 487 9.71 16.94 27.25
C LYS A 487 9.15 16.31 25.97
N TRP A 488 9.56 16.77 24.80
CA TRP A 488 9.08 16.25 23.52
C TRP A 488 9.43 14.76 23.30
N VAL A 489 10.59 14.31 23.80
CA VAL A 489 11.00 12.90 23.76
C VAL A 489 10.08 12.07 24.63
N LYS A 490 9.83 12.51 25.87
CA LYS A 490 8.90 11.83 26.80
C LYS A 490 7.49 11.77 26.25
N ASP A 491 7.02 12.88 25.67
CA ASP A 491 5.70 12.96 25.03
C ASP A 491 5.61 12.00 23.83
N ARG A 492 6.68 11.88 23.02
CA ARG A 492 6.74 10.95 21.89
C ARG A 492 6.81 9.49 22.34
N LEU A 493 7.67 9.14 23.29
CA LEU A 493 7.78 7.80 23.86
C LEU A 493 6.45 7.36 24.48
N HIS A 494 5.75 8.26 25.17
CA HIS A 494 4.42 7.97 25.71
C HIS A 494 3.43 7.61 24.59
N LYS A 495 3.40 8.36 23.49
CA LYS A 495 2.57 8.03 22.32
C LYS A 495 2.95 6.70 21.69
N GLU A 496 4.24 6.41 21.55
CA GLU A 496 4.75 5.14 21.02
C GLU A 496 4.27 3.96 21.88
N SER A 497 4.40 4.08 23.21
CA SER A 497 3.96 3.05 24.15
C SER A 497 2.45 2.80 24.15
N GLN A 498 1.64 3.85 23.95
CA GLN A 498 0.17 3.73 23.90
C GLN A 498 -0.32 2.94 22.68
N GLY A 499 0.43 2.96 21.58
CA GLY A 499 0.08 2.24 20.35
C GLY A 499 0.43 0.76 20.40
N LEU A 500 1.44 0.37 21.17
CA LEU A 500 1.92 -1.01 21.28
C LEU A 500 0.98 -1.87 22.14
N SER A 501 0.97 -3.18 21.89
CA SER A 501 0.16 -4.12 22.66
C SER A 501 0.42 -4.01 24.17
N LYS A 502 -0.66 -3.96 24.94
CA LYS A 502 -0.64 -3.77 26.40
C LYS A 502 -0.09 -4.97 27.16
N ASP A 503 -0.01 -6.13 26.52
CA ASP A 503 0.50 -7.36 27.13
C ASP A 503 2.04 -7.41 27.20
N GLY A 504 2.74 -6.42 26.64
CA GLY A 504 4.20 -6.33 26.66
C GLY A 504 4.90 -7.38 25.79
N SER A 505 4.15 -8.16 25.00
CA SER A 505 4.66 -9.27 24.19
C SER A 505 5.62 -8.85 23.06
N TRP A 506 5.70 -7.55 22.81
CA TRP A 506 6.58 -6.91 21.83
C TRP A 506 7.98 -6.63 22.37
N MET A 507 8.18 -6.55 23.69
CA MET A 507 9.41 -6.09 24.33
C MET A 507 10.62 -6.95 23.94
N ASP A 508 10.62 -8.23 24.32
CA ASP A 508 11.75 -9.12 24.07
C ASP A 508 12.04 -9.32 22.56
N PRO A 509 11.04 -9.61 21.69
CA PRO A 509 11.30 -9.74 20.26
C PRO A 509 11.90 -8.47 19.64
N MET A 510 11.48 -7.30 20.11
CA MET A 510 12.02 -6.02 19.66
C MET A 510 13.47 -5.83 20.11
N ALA A 511 13.81 -6.16 21.36
CA ALA A 511 15.18 -6.13 21.86
C ALA A 511 16.09 -7.09 21.09
N TRP A 512 15.61 -8.30 20.81
CA TRP A 512 16.37 -9.31 20.07
C TRP A 512 16.68 -8.89 18.63
N LEU A 513 15.78 -8.14 17.97
CA LEU A 513 16.03 -7.58 16.63
C LEU A 513 17.22 -6.61 16.57
N PHE A 514 17.65 -6.07 17.71
CA PHE A 514 18.86 -5.25 17.83
C PHE A 514 20.07 -6.03 18.36
N GLY A 515 19.90 -7.31 18.69
CA GLY A 515 20.96 -8.19 19.21
C GLY A 515 21.12 -8.16 20.73
N LEU A 516 20.14 -7.62 21.47
CA LEU A 516 20.10 -7.72 22.93
C LEU A 516 19.61 -9.11 23.35
N GLU A 517 19.98 -9.57 24.55
CA GLU A 517 19.56 -10.89 25.06
C GLU A 517 18.11 -10.89 25.59
N LYS A 518 17.66 -9.77 26.13
CA LYS A 518 16.31 -9.55 26.67
C LYS A 518 15.99 -8.05 26.66
N TRP A 519 14.75 -7.69 26.96
CA TRP A 519 14.41 -6.30 27.26
C TRP A 519 15.34 -5.75 28.36
N PRO A 520 16.01 -4.62 28.12
CA PRO A 520 17.00 -4.10 29.07
C PRO A 520 16.32 -3.53 30.32
N ASP A 521 16.68 -4.07 31.50
CA ASP A 521 16.29 -3.52 32.82
C ASP A 521 17.16 -2.30 33.23
N VAL A 522 17.85 -1.65 32.29
CA VAL A 522 19.10 -0.92 32.58
C VAL A 522 18.89 0.59 32.78
N GLY A 523 19.23 1.06 33.99
CA GLY A 523 20.07 2.25 34.20
C GLY A 523 19.54 3.59 33.70
N GLY A 524 18.28 3.93 34.00
CA GLY A 524 17.76 5.28 33.84
C GLY A 524 17.21 5.63 32.46
N TRP A 525 17.25 4.73 31.48
CA TRP A 525 16.45 4.88 30.27
C TRP A 525 15.03 4.35 30.54
N SER A 526 14.07 5.24 30.79
CA SER A 526 12.64 4.87 30.74
C SER A 526 12.22 4.84 29.27
N VAL A 527 12.25 3.65 28.66
CA VAL A 527 11.73 3.40 27.32
C VAL A 527 10.28 2.96 27.41
#